data_AF-A0A6J4S5D5-F1
#
_entry.id   AF-A0A6J4S5D5-F1
#
_cell.length_a   1.000
_cell.length_b   1.000
_cell.length_c   1.000
_cell.angle_alpha   90.00
_cell.angle_beta   90.00
_cell.angle_gamma   90.00
#
_symmetry.space_group_name_H-M   'P 1'
#
loop_
_entity.id
_entity.type
_entity.pdbx_description
1 polymer ?
#
loop_
_entity_poly.entity_id
_entity_poly.type
_entity_poly.pdbx_seq_one_letter_code
_entity_poly.pdbx_strand_id
1 'polypeptide(L)' 'MAAIVDWGALLDVVLVSLVGGVGLTALFSIAVAGAISFVDFRREGRPVEAGAFVAVAFVAIVACVAALLYGIGVMVGG' A
#
# COMPACT_ATOMS: atom_id res chain seq x y z
N MET A 1 -34.05 -23.55 2.21
CA MET A 1 -32.79 -24.05 1.61
C MET A 1 -31.70 -23.07 1.99
N ALA A 2 -30.88 -23.46 2.97
CA ALA A 2 -29.75 -22.66 3.40
C ALA A 2 -28.71 -22.66 2.28
N ALA A 3 -28.42 -21.50 1.71
CA ALA A 3 -27.17 -21.33 0.98
C ALA A 3 -26.06 -21.47 2.02
N ILE A 4 -25.46 -22.66 2.11
CA ILE A 4 -24.32 -22.95 2.99
C ILE A 4 -23.13 -22.05 2.66
N VAL A 5 -23.11 -21.49 1.45
CA VAL A 5 -22.10 -20.56 0.97
C VAL A 5 -22.79 -19.32 0.44
N ASP A 6 -22.46 -18.17 1.03
CA ASP A 6 -22.75 -16.86 0.45
C ASP A 6 -21.64 -16.53 -0.55
N TRP A 7 -21.96 -16.72 -1.83
CA TRP A 7 -21.04 -16.45 -2.93
C TRP A 7 -20.69 -14.97 -3.09
N GLY A 8 -21.58 -14.06 -2.65
CA GLY A 8 -21.31 -12.62 -2.68
C GLY A 8 -20.23 -12.25 -1.68
N ALA A 9 -20.40 -12.70 -0.42
CA ALA A 9 -19.43 -12.45 0.64
C ALA A 9 -18.04 -13.03 0.31
N LEU A 10 -17.98 -14.20 -0.33
CA LEU A 10 -16.72 -14.83 -0.73
C LEU A 10 -15.94 -14.00 -1.75
N LEU A 11 -16.63 -13.44 -2.75
CA LEU A 11 -16.00 -12.61 -3.77
C LEU A 11 -15.45 -11.30 -3.18
N ASP A 12 -16.19 -10.67 -2.27
CA ASP A 12 -15.72 -9.46 -1.58
C ASP A 12 -14.45 -9.74 -0.77
N VAL A 13 -14.40 -10.84 -0.03
CA VAL A 13 -13.20 -11.21 0.75
C VAL A 13 -12.00 -11.46 -0.18
N VAL A 14 -12.20 -12.13 -1.31
CA VAL A 14 -11.14 -12.38 -2.29
C VAL A 14 -10.63 -11.08 -2.88
N LEU A 15 -11.52 -10.17 -3.28
CA LEU A 15 -11.14 -8.87 -3.85
C LEU A 15 -10.41 -8.00 -2.82
N VAL A 16 -10.92 -7.92 -1.59
CA VAL A 16 -10.27 -7.16 -0.51
C VAL A 16 -8.89 -7.73 -0.19
N SER A 17 -8.76 -9.06 -0.13
CA SER A 17 -7.47 -9.71 0.16
C SER A 17 -6.47 -9.53 -0.99
N LEU A 18 -6.94 -9.55 -2.24
CA LEU A 18 -6.11 -9.32 -3.41
C LEU A 18 -5.62 -7.87 -3.45
N VAL A 19 -6.52 -6.91 -3.25
CA VAL A 19 -6.18 -5.48 -3.22
C VAL A 19 -5.26 -5.17 -2.05
N GLY A 20 -5.54 -5.74 -0.87
CA GLY A 20 -4.68 -5.60 0.30
C GLY A 20 -3.28 -6.18 0.07
N GLY A 21 -3.17 -7.41 -0.41
CA GLY A 21 -1.89 -8.05 -0.68
C GLY A 21 -1.10 -7.37 -1.79
N VAL A 22 -1.68 -7.28 -2.99
CA VAL A 22 -1.01 -6.73 -4.18
C VAL A 22 -0.76 -5.23 -4.02
N GLY A 23 -1.74 -4.50 -3.49
CA GLY A 23 -1.63 -3.05 -3.26
C GLY A 23 -0.51 -2.72 -2.27
N LEU A 24 -0.43 -3.44 -1.14
CA LEU A 24 0.63 -3.22 -0.16
C LEU A 24 2.02 -3.53 -0.75
N THR A 25 2.12 -4.60 -1.54
CA THR A 25 3.39 -4.98 -2.17
C THR A 25 3.84 -3.94 -3.19
N ALA A 26 2.92 -3.45 -4.02
CA ALA A 26 3.19 -2.39 -5.00
C ALA A 26 3.63 -1.08 -4.33
N LEU A 27 2.94 -0.66 -3.25
CA LEU A 27 3.31 0.52 -2.47
C LEU A 27 4.70 0.39 -1.85
N PHE A 28 5.04 -0.79 -1.32
CA PHE A 28 6.37 -1.06 -0.78
C PHE A 28 7.47 -1.00 -1.86
N SER A 29 7.23 -1.58 -3.04
CA SER A 29 8.15 -1.47 -4.17
C SER A 29 8.37 -0.02 -4.60
N ILE A 30 7.32 0.80 -4.61
CA ILE A 30 7.41 2.24 -4.90
C ILE A 30 8.25 2.96 -3.82
N ALA A 31 8.06 2.62 -2.55
CA ALA A 31 8.84 3.21 -1.46
C ALA A 31 10.34 2.89 -1.58
N VAL A 32 10.67 1.64 -1.88
CA VAL A 32 12.07 1.20 -2.10
C VAL A 32 12.65 1.86 -3.34
N ALA A 33 11.91 1.91 -4.44
CA ALA A 33 12.34 2.58 -5.66
C ALA A 33 12.62 4.07 -5.42
N GLY A 34 11.77 4.77 -4.65
CA GLY A 34 11.99 6.17 -4.29
C GLY A 34 13.22 6.37 -3.40
N ALA A 35 13.48 5.47 -2.45
CA ALA A 35 14.67 5.52 -1.60
C ALA A 35 15.96 5.34 -2.40
N ILE A 36 15.99 4.41 -3.36
CA ILE A 36 17.14 4.17 -4.25
C ILE A 36 17.35 5.38 -5.16
N SER A 37 16.27 5.88 -5.78
CA SER A 37 16.30 7.06 -6.65
C SER A 37 16.87 8.29 -5.94
N PHE A 38 16.50 8.49 -4.67
CA PHE A 38 17.02 9.60 -3.86
C PHE A 38 18.55 9.55 -3.68
N VAL A 39 19.11 8.36 -3.48
CA VAL A 39 20.56 8.16 -3.34
C VAL A 39 21.29 8.44 -4.66
N ASP A 40 20.72 8.01 -5.79
CA ASP A 40 21.30 8.25 -7.11
C ASP A 40 21.23 9.73 -7.51
N PHE A 41 20.07 10.39 -7.38
CA PHE A 41 19.93 11.81 -7.71
C PHE A 41 20.77 12.75 -6.82
N ARG A 42 21.02 12.35 -5.56
CA ARG A 42 21.96 13.06 -4.69
C ARG A 42 23.40 12.99 -5.19
N ARG A 43 23.79 11.89 -5.84
CA ARG A 43 25.14 11.73 -6.43
C ARG A 43 25.29 12.52 -7.73
N GLU A 44 24.21 12.68 -8.48
CA GLU A 44 24.19 13.46 -9.73
C GLU A 44 24.05 14.98 -9.51
N GLY A 45 23.94 15.45 -8.26
CA GLY A 45 23.79 16.88 -7.96
C GLY A 45 22.43 17.47 -8.31
N ARG A 46 21.37 16.62 -8.40
CA ARG A 46 20.01 16.99 -8.79
C ARG A 46 19.02 16.86 -7.61
N PRO A 47 19.10 17.73 -6.59
CA PRO A 47 18.38 17.56 -5.32
C PRO A 47 16.85 17.75 -5.43
N VAL A 48 16.37 18.48 -6.44
CA VAL A 48 14.94 18.79 -6.61
C VAL A 48 14.14 17.55 -7.03
N GLU A 49 14.69 16.75 -7.95
CA GLU A 49 14.05 15.51 -8.42
C GLU A 49 14.11 14.40 -7.37
N ALA A 50 15.18 14.40 -6.56
CA ALA A 50 15.31 13.53 -5.40
C ALA A 50 14.17 13.75 -4.39
N GLY A 51 13.78 15.02 -4.16
CA GLY A 51 12.69 15.38 -3.24
C GLY A 51 11.31 14.85 -3.70
N ALA A 52 11.06 14.85 -5.01
CA ALA A 52 9.79 14.35 -5.56
C ALA A 52 9.61 12.84 -5.33
N PHE A 53 10.68 12.05 -5.49
CA PHE A 53 10.63 10.61 -5.24
C PHE A 53 10.44 10.26 -3.76
N VAL A 54 11.00 11.05 -2.85
CA VAL A 54 10.75 10.91 -1.41
C VAL A 54 9.29 11.19 -1.06
N ALA A 55 8.67 12.20 -1.67
CA ALA A 55 7.26 12.48 -1.46
C ALA A 55 6.37 11.30 -1.88
N VAL A 56 6.63 10.70 -3.03
CA VAL A 56 5.89 9.51 -3.51
C VAL A 56 6.10 8.31 -2.58
N ALA A 57 7.33 8.06 -2.14
CA ALA A 57 7.63 7.00 -1.18
C ALA A 57 6.91 7.22 0.16
N PHE A 58 6.87 8.47 0.64
CA PHE A 58 6.21 8.81 1.90
C PHE A 58 4.69 8.63 1.81
N VAL A 59 4.07 9.07 0.70
CA VAL A 59 2.64 8.86 0.44
C VAL A 59 2.31 7.36 0.41
N ALA A 60 3.17 6.55 -0.21
CA ALA A 60 2.97 5.10 -0.25
C ALA A 60 3.03 4.45 1.15
N ILE A 61 3.98 4.88 1.99
CA ILE A 61 4.08 4.41 3.38
C ILE A 61 2.85 4.82 4.18
N VAL A 62 2.41 6.08 4.07
CA VAL A 62 1.21 6.56 4.76
C VAL A 62 -0.03 5.78 4.33
N ALA A 63 -0.18 5.47 3.04
CA ALA A 63 -1.26 4.65 2.53
C ALA A 63 -1.23 3.22 3.11
N CYS A 64 -0.05 2.59 3.19
CA CYS A 64 0.11 1.29 3.84
C CYS A 64 -0.32 1.31 5.32
N VAL A 65 0.13 2.32 6.07
CA VAL A 65 -0.22 2.46 7.49
C VAL A 65 -1.71 2.71 7.66
N ALA A 66 -2.31 3.56 6.83
CA ALA A 66 -3.75 3.82 6.86
C ALA A 66 -4.58 2.56 6.58
N ALA A 67 -4.18 1.75 5.58
CA ALA A 67 -4.84 0.49 5.27
C ALA A 67 -4.76 -0.51 6.44
N LEU A 68 -3.60 -0.62 7.10
CA LEU A 68 -3.43 -1.46 8.29
C LEU A 68 -4.31 -1.00 9.45
N LEU A 69 -4.30 0.31 9.76
CA LEU A 69 -5.11 0.87 10.85
C LEU A 69 -6.60 0.70 10.59
N TYR A 70 -7.04 0.84 9.34
CA TYR A 70 -8.43 0.60 8.96
C TYR A 70 -8.83 -0.86 9.20
N GLY A 71 -7.99 -1.82 8.78
CA GLY A 71 -8.23 -3.25 9.02
C GLY A 71 -8.31 -3.60 10.50
N ILE A 72 -7.37 -3.07 11.30
CA ILE A 72 -7.38 -3.24 12.76
C ILE A 72 -8.64 -2.63 13.38
N GLY A 73 -9.04 -1.42 12.93
CA GLY A 73 -10.23 -0.74 13.42
C GLY A 73 -11.51 -1.53 13.17
N VAL A 74 -11.64 -2.16 11.99
CA VAL A 74 -12.78 -3.04 11.68
C VAL A 74 -12.79 -4.29 12.55
N MET A 75 -11.63 -4.89 12.84
CA MET A 75 -11.56 -6.08 13.71
C MET A 75 -11.83 -5.78 15.19
N VAL A 76 -11.48 -4.57 15.66
CA VAL A 76 -11.58 -4.18 17.07
C VAL A 76 -12.91 -3.49 17.39
N GLY A 77 -13.47 -2.73 16.45
CA GLY A 77 -14.72 -1.98 16.62
C GLY A 77 -15.97 -2.67 16.07
N GLY A 78 -15.81 -3.84 15.43
CA GLY A 78 -16.89 -4.66 14.87
C GLY A 78 -17.35 -5.78 15.79
#